data_AF-A0A924SFQ3-F1
#
_entry.id   AF-A0A924SFQ3-F1
#
_cell.length_a   1.000
_cell.length_b   1.000
_cell.length_c   1.000
_cell.angle_alpha   90.00
_cell.angle_beta   90.00
_cell.angle_gamma   90.00
#
_symmetry.space_group_name_H-M   'P 1'
#
loop_
_entity.id
_entity.type
_entity.pdbx_description
1 polymer ?
#
loop_
_entity_poly.entity_id
_entity_poly.type
_entity_poly.pdbx_seq_one_letter_code
_entity_poly.pdbx_strand_id
1 'polypeptide(L)' 'CGWCNAKWGINWHITPRTLAEAMAAGGDQAKRAFAAMMNMTKIDVAVIDAARRG' A
#
# COMPACT_ATOMS: atom_id res chain seq x y z
N CYS A 1 1.63 1.99 -7.13
CA CYS A 1 0.96 1.32 -6.00
C CYS A 1 1.53 -0.08 -5.76
N GLY A 2 2.83 -0.22 -5.47
CA GLY A 2 3.44 -1.54 -5.19
C GLY A 2 3.65 -2.47 -6.39
N TRP A 3 3.22 -2.07 -7.60
CA TRP A 3 3.40 -2.86 -8.81
C TRP A 3 4.81 -2.69 -9.39
N CYS A 4 5.41 -3.80 -9.77
CA CYS A 4 6.68 -3.85 -10.49
C CYS A 4 6.67 -4.94 -11.56
N ASN A 5 7.50 -4.77 -12.59
CA ASN A 5 7.69 -5.75 -13.64
C ASN A 5 8.99 -6.51 -13.41
N ALA A 6 8.93 -7.84 -13.44
CA ALA A 6 10.10 -8.71 -13.34
C ALA A 6 10.77 -8.89 -14.71
N LYS A 7 12.00 -9.42 -14.71
CA LYS A 7 12.83 -9.62 -15.90
C LYS A 7 12.13 -10.34 -17.07
N TRP A 8 11.12 -11.18 -16.78
CA TRP A 8 10.41 -11.99 -17.78
C TRP A 8 9.00 -11.47 -18.09
N GLY A 9 8.73 -10.18 -17.85
CA GLY A 9 7.43 -9.56 -18.16
C GLY A 9 6.31 -9.91 -17.16
N ILE A 10 6.62 -10.60 -16.06
CA ILE A 10 5.66 -10.93 -15.01
C ILE A 10 5.44 -9.69 -14.13
N ASN A 11 4.18 -9.29 -13.98
CA ASN A 11 3.79 -8.22 -13.09
C ASN A 11 3.62 -8.75 -11.66
N TRP A 12 4.35 -8.17 -10.72
CA TRP A 12 4.23 -8.47 -9.30
C TRP A 12 3.65 -7.27 -8.57
N HIS A 13 2.78 -7.55 -7.62
CA HIS A 13 2.30 -6.57 -6.67
C HIS A 13 2.90 -6.88 -5.30
N ILE A 14 3.82 -6.05 -4.84
CA ILE A 14 4.45 -6.19 -3.52
C ILE A 14 3.65 -5.33 -2.52
N THR A 15 2.78 -6.00 -1.78
CA THR A 15 1.87 -5.37 -0.80
C THR A 15 2.37 -5.62 0.62
N PRO A 16 2.75 -4.58 1.39
CA PRO A 16 3.08 -4.74 2.80
C PRO A 16 1.87 -5.22 3.61
N ARG A 17 2.12 -6.01 4.66
CA ARG A 17 1.06 -6.50 5.56
C ARG A 17 0.22 -5.37 6.15
N THR A 18 0.85 -4.28 6.57
CA THR A 18 0.12 -3.12 7.12
C THR A 18 -0.93 -2.55 6.16
N LEU A 19 -0.62 -2.51 4.86
CA LEU A 19 -1.57 -2.03 3.87
C LEU A 19 -2.73 -3.02 3.71
N ALA A 20 -2.45 -4.33 3.64
CA ALA A 20 -3.48 -5.36 3.54
C ALA A 20 -4.41 -5.35 4.77
N GLU A 21 -3.84 -5.19 5.97
CA GLU A 21 -4.60 -5.07 7.22
C GLU A 21 -5.47 -3.81 7.26
N ALA A 22 -4.95 -2.67 6.80
CA ALA A 22 -5.73 -1.43 6.71
C ALA A 22 -6.94 -1.62 5.80
N MET A 23 -6.73 -2.22 4.63
CA MET A 23 -7.80 -2.48 3.66
C MET A 23 -8.84 -3.48 4.20
N ALA A 24 -8.39 -4.52 4.91
CA ALA A 24 -9.27 -5.50 5.54
C ALA A 24 -10.11 -4.90 6.69
N ALA A 25 -9.52 -3.99 7.47
CA ALA A 25 -10.21 -3.32 8.56
C ALA A 25 -11.24 -2.28 8.06
N GLY A 26 -11.02 -1.71 6.87
CA GLY A 26 -11.96 -0.78 6.23
C GLY A 26 -12.04 0.59 6.93
N GLY A 27 -13.11 1.33 6.62
CA GLY A 27 -13.38 2.64 7.21
C GLY A 27 -12.37 3.72 6.81
N ASP A 28 -12.17 4.69 7.69
CA ASP A 28 -11.36 5.87 7.37
C ASP A 28 -9.85 5.59 7.39
N GLN A 29 -9.38 4.64 8.21
CA GLN A 29 -7.98 4.19 8.14
C GLN A 29 -7.64 3.58 6.77
N ALA A 30 -8.57 2.83 6.18
CA ALA A 30 -8.39 2.24 4.85
C ALA A 30 -8.34 3.33 3.78
N LYS A 31 -9.23 4.32 3.84
CA LYS A 31 -9.23 5.46 2.90
C LYS A 31 -7.92 6.23 2.95
N ARG A 32 -7.40 6.51 4.15
CA ARG A 32 -6.12 7.24 4.32
C ARG A 32 -4.93 6.42 3.84
N ALA A 33 -4.85 5.14 4.19
CA ALA A 33 -3.81 4.24 3.70
C ALA A 33 -3.85 4.11 2.16
N PHE A 34 -5.04 4.00 1.58
CA PHE A 34 -5.23 3.90 0.13
C PHE A 34 -4.82 5.20 -0.58
N ALA A 35 -5.25 6.36 -0.06
CA ALA A 35 -4.88 7.67 -0.59
C ALA A 35 -3.36 7.89 -0.55
N ALA A 36 -2.69 7.49 0.53
CA ALA A 36 -1.23 7.57 0.63
C ALA A 36 -0.53 6.66 -0.39
N MET A 37 -1.02 5.43 -0.58
CA MET A 37 -0.45 4.46 -1.52
C MET A 37 -0.52 4.92 -2.99
N MET A 38 -1.55 5.67 -3.38
CA MET A 38 -1.76 6.10 -4.79
C MET A 38 -0.56 6.84 -5.39
N ASN A 39 0.19 7.56 -4.56
CA ASN A 39 1.34 8.35 -5.00
C ASN A 39 2.67 7.55 -4.97
N MET A 40 2.64 6.25 -4.67
CA MET A 40 3.84 5.44 -4.43
C MET A 40 4.04 4.35 -5.48
N THR A 41 5.21 4.27 -6.09
CA THR A 41 5.60 3.09 -6.90
C THR A 41 6.07 1.97 -5.98
N LYS A 42 7.10 2.21 -5.16
CA LYS A 42 7.52 1.33 -4.05
C LYS A 42 6.80 1.79 -2.78
N ILE A 43 6.14 0.87 -2.08
CA ILE A 43 5.36 1.24 -0.89
C ILE A 43 6.30 1.46 0.30
N ASP A 44 6.18 2.63 0.92
CA ASP A 44 6.83 2.95 2.18
C ASP A 44 5.92 2.56 3.35
N VAL A 45 6.38 1.60 4.15
CA VAL A 45 5.62 1.06 5.29
C VAL A 45 5.39 2.14 6.35
N ALA A 46 6.38 2.99 6.63
CA ALA A 46 6.29 4.00 7.67
C ALA A 46 5.26 5.09 7.32
N VAL A 47 5.20 5.48 6.04
CA VAL A 47 4.22 6.45 5.55
C VAL A 47 2.80 5.86 5.61
N ILE A 48 2.63 4.58 5.26
CA ILE A 48 1.33 3.91 5.40
C ILE A 48 0.91 3.82 6.86
N ASP A 49 1.80 3.46 7.78
CA ASP A 49 1.49 3.40 9.22
C ASP A 49 1.17 4.78 9.81
N ALA A 50 1.80 5.84 9.32
CA ALA A 50 1.45 7.20 9.69
C ALA A 50 0.04 7.57 9.19
N ALA A 51 -0.28 7.25 7.94
CA ALA A 51 -1.59 7.51 7.34
C ALA A 51 -2.73 6.74 8.02
N ARG A 52 -2.48 5.51 8.49
CA ARG A 52 -3.46 4.70 9.24
C ARG A 52 -3.80 5.30 10.62
N ARG A 53 -2.82 5.94 11.27
CA ARG A 53 -2.92 6.46 12.65
C ARG A 53 -3.44 7.89 12.76
N GLY A 54 -3.16 8.73 11.77
CA GLY A 54 -3.96 9.95 11.55
C GLY A 54 -5.39 9.58 11.20
#